data_AF-A0A6B3HS94-F1
#
_entry.id   AF-A0A6B3HS94-F1
#
_cell.length_a   1.000
_cell.length_b   1.000
_cell.length_c   1.000
_cell.angle_alpha   90.00
_cell.angle_beta   90.00
_cell.angle_gamma   90.00
#
_symmetry.space_group_name_H-M   'P 1'
#
loop_
_entity.id
_entity.type
_entity.pdbx_description
1 polymer ?
#
loop_
_entity_poly.entity_id
_entity_poly.type
_entity_poly.pdbx_seq_one_letter_code
_entity_poly.pdbx_strand_id
1 'polypeptide(L)'
;GERAEADREFWVRELAGADVLTGLPSQVALPPDAPHVGEVHTSRLPREQAAAIAAFTASHEISPGIFFLAAFLTLLHRYTGSEDLVI
;
A
#
# COMPACT_ATOMS: atom_id res chain seq x y z
N GLY A 1 -27.77 -10.68 -2.94
CA GLY A 1 -28.32 -10.37 -4.29
C GLY A 1 -27.27 -10.67 -5.33
N GLU A 2 -27.64 -10.82 -6.60
CA GLU A 2 -26.73 -11.28 -7.67
C GLU A 2 -25.42 -10.46 -7.76
N ARG A 3 -25.50 -9.14 -7.60
CA ARG A 3 -24.30 -8.27 -7.58
C ARG A 3 -23.31 -8.64 -6.47
N ALA A 4 -23.81 -8.94 -5.28
CA ALA A 4 -22.97 -9.29 -4.14
C ALA A 4 -22.27 -10.64 -4.34
N GLU A 5 -22.92 -11.60 -5.02
CA GLU A 5 -22.28 -12.88 -5.34
C GLU A 5 -21.19 -12.69 -6.39
N ALA A 6 -21.43 -11.87 -7.42
CA ALA A 6 -20.43 -11.54 -8.42
C ALA A 6 -19.20 -10.81 -7.83
N ASP A 7 -19.43 -9.83 -6.94
CA ASP A 7 -18.34 -9.14 -6.25
C ASP A 7 -17.56 -10.11 -5.34
N ARG A 8 -18.24 -11.05 -4.69
CA ARG A 8 -17.61 -12.10 -3.87
C ARG A 8 -16.74 -13.03 -4.72
N GLU A 9 -17.26 -13.56 -5.82
CA GLU A 9 -16.52 -14.43 -6.73
C GLU A 9 -15.30 -13.73 -7.35
N PHE A 10 -15.41 -12.43 -7.59
CA PHE A 10 -14.29 -11.61 -8.03
C PHE A 10 -13.19 -11.56 -6.97
N TRP A 11 -13.51 -11.13 -5.74
CA TRP A 11 -12.50 -10.97 -4.68
C TRP A 11 -11.88 -12.28 -4.22
N VAL A 12 -12.65 -13.38 -4.18
CA VAL A 12 -12.12 -14.71 -3.87
C VAL A 12 -11.06 -15.13 -4.89
N ARG A 13 -11.25 -14.78 -6.16
CA ARG A 13 -10.32 -15.10 -7.24
C ARG A 13 -9.11 -14.17 -7.23
N GLU A 14 -9.34 -12.87 -7.05
CA GLU A 14 -8.29 -11.85 -7.09
C GLU A 14 -7.29 -12.01 -5.94
N LEU A 15 -7.77 -12.39 -4.75
CA LEU A 15 -6.94 -12.58 -3.56
C LEU A 15 -6.51 -14.03 -3.36
N ALA A 16 -6.78 -14.92 -4.33
CA ALA A 16 -6.38 -16.31 -4.23
C ALA A 16 -4.86 -16.45 -4.29
N GLY A 17 -4.26 -17.01 -3.23
CA GLY A 17 -2.81 -17.20 -3.15
C GLY A 17 -2.04 -15.95 -2.75
N ALA A 18 -2.72 -14.88 -2.35
CA ALA A 18 -2.06 -13.71 -1.80
C ALA A 18 -1.39 -14.04 -0.46
N ASP A 19 -0.08 -13.84 -0.39
CA ASP A 19 0.73 -14.15 0.79
C ASP A 19 0.74 -12.98 1.77
N VAL A 20 0.89 -13.32 3.06
CA VAL A 20 1.10 -12.31 4.10
C VAL A 20 2.45 -11.65 3.88
N LEU A 21 2.49 -10.32 3.82
CA LEU A 21 3.72 -9.57 3.70
C LEU A 21 4.64 -9.87 4.90
N THR A 22 5.84 -10.36 4.61
CA THR A 22 6.88 -10.66 5.60
C THR A 22 8.21 -10.01 5.21
N GLY A 23 9.14 -9.90 6.15
CA GLY A 23 10.48 -9.37 5.90
C GLY A 23 10.63 -7.86 6.13
N LEU A 24 9.63 -7.18 6.70
CA LEU A 24 9.83 -5.81 7.15
C LEU A 24 10.84 -5.78 8.31
N PRO A 25 11.80 -4.83 8.33
CA PRO A 25 12.88 -4.78 9.33
C PRO A 25 12.40 -4.77 10.80
N SER A 26 11.20 -4.26 11.05
CA SER A 26 10.62 -4.11 12.39
C SER A 26 9.41 -5.02 12.65
N GLN A 27 9.27 -6.12 11.91
CA GLN A 27 8.14 -7.05 12.05
C GLN A 27 8.32 -7.97 13.26
N VAL A 28 8.10 -7.43 14.46
CA VAL A 28 8.12 -8.19 15.71
C VAL A 28 6.73 -8.77 15.97
N ALA A 29 6.65 -10.08 16.23
CA ALA A 29 5.39 -10.72 16.62
C ALA A 29 4.88 -10.11 17.93
N LEU A 30 3.67 -9.55 17.90
CA LEU A 30 3.03 -8.99 19.08
C LEU A 30 2.30 -10.11 19.87
N PRO A 31 2.33 -10.08 21.21
CA PRO A 31 1.44 -10.89 22.04
C PRO A 31 -0.04 -10.65 21.68
N PRO A 32 -0.93 -11.66 21.80
CA PRO A 32 -2.35 -11.52 21.48
C PRO A 32 -3.08 -10.43 22.29
N ASP A 33 -2.58 -10.12 23.48
CA ASP A 33 -3.09 -9.11 24.42
C ASP A 33 -2.33 -7.77 24.34
N ALA A 34 -1.42 -7.62 23.36
CA ALA A 34 -0.68 -6.39 23.19
C ALA A 34 -1.65 -5.20 22.97
N PRO A 35 -1.50 -4.10 23.73
CA PRO A 35 -2.34 -2.93 23.53
C PRO A 35 -2.09 -2.33 22.14
N HIS A 36 -3.15 -1.84 21.48
CA HIS A 36 -3.05 -1.13 20.19
C HIS A 36 -2.43 0.27 20.39
N VAL A 37 -1.12 0.32 20.57
CA VAL A 37 -0.33 1.55 20.71
C VAL A 37 0.37 1.83 19.38
N GLY A 38 0.19 3.04 18.85
CA GLY A 38 0.84 3.50 17.64
C GLY A 38 1.31 4.94 17.77
N GLU A 39 2.34 5.30 17.01
CA GLU A 39 2.82 6.67 16.86
C GLU A 39 2.54 7.17 15.45
N VAL A 40 2.18 8.44 15.32
CA VAL A 40 1.97 9.08 14.01
C VAL A 40 3.19 9.92 13.66
N HIS A 41 3.97 9.47 12.68
CA HIS A 41 5.03 10.26 12.10
C HIS A 41 4.50 11.07 10.90
N THR A 42 4.60 12.40 10.97
CA THR A 42 4.20 13.30 9.89
C THR A 42 5.41 14.02 9.33
N SER A 43 5.51 14.08 8.01
CA SER A 43 6.50 14.88 7.29
C SER A 43 5.82 15.75 6.24
N ARG A 44 6.46 16.85 5.86
CA ARG A 44 5.97 17.73 4.79
C ARG A 44 6.91 17.65 3.60
N LEU A 45 6.33 17.51 2.41
CA LEU A 45 7.07 17.62 1.17
C LEU A 45 7.41 19.09 0.87
N PRO A 46 8.67 19.42 0.58
CA PRO A 46 9.06 20.66 -0.07
C PRO A 46 8.15 21.02 -1.25
N ARG A 47 7.84 22.30 -1.38
CA ARG A 47 6.94 22.82 -2.43
C ARG A 47 7.35 22.39 -3.84
N GLU A 48 8.65 22.40 -4.11
CA GLU A 48 9.19 22.02 -5.42
C GLU A 48 8.89 20.56 -5.76
N GLN A 49 9.07 19.65 -4.81
CA GLN A 49 8.79 18.22 -4.99
C GLN A 49 7.28 17.99 -5.17
N ALA A 50 6.44 18.67 -4.38
CA ALA A 50 5.00 18.59 -4.53
C ALA A 50 4.54 19.08 -5.92
N ALA A 51 5.14 20.17 -6.44
CA ALA A 51 4.84 20.67 -7.78
C ALA A 51 5.31 19.69 -8.87
N ALA A 52 6.48 19.09 -8.72
CA ALA A 52 6.99 18.09 -9.66
C ALA A 52 6.09 16.85 -9.72
N ILE A 53 5.62 16.35 -8.57
CA ILE A 53 4.67 15.23 -8.50
C ILE A 53 3.36 15.61 -9.18
N ALA A 54 2.81 16.80 -8.91
CA ALA A 54 1.57 17.25 -9.54
C ALA A 54 1.70 17.31 -11.07
N ALA A 55 2.80 17.85 -11.59
CA ALA A 55 3.08 17.91 -13.02
C ALA A 55 3.20 16.51 -13.65
N PHE A 56 3.94 15.60 -12.99
CA PHE A 56 4.06 14.20 -13.42
C PHE A 56 2.71 13.50 -13.46
N THR A 57 1.91 13.63 -12.40
CA THR A 57 0.59 12.97 -12.35
C THR A 57 -0.35 13.49 -13.43
N ALA A 58 -0.29 14.79 -13.72
CA ALA A 58 -1.07 15.40 -14.79
C ALA A 58 -0.61 14.93 -16.18
N SER A 59 0.70 14.81 -16.43
CA SER A 59 1.22 14.34 -17.73
C SER A 59 0.94 12.85 -18.00
N HIS A 60 0.72 12.07 -16.95
CA HIS A 60 0.39 10.65 -17.03
C HIS A 60 -1.10 10.34 -16.81
N GLU A 61 -1.95 11.36 -16.69
CA GLU A 61 -3.40 11.22 -16.46
C GLU A 61 -3.75 10.35 -15.23
N ILE A 62 -2.90 10.35 -14.21
CA ILE A 62 -3.10 9.62 -12.95
C ILE A 62 -3.37 10.60 -11.79
N SER A 63 -3.99 10.12 -10.73
CA SER A 63 -4.14 10.91 -9.50
C SER A 63 -2.85 10.90 -8.66
N PRO A 64 -2.58 11.94 -7.87
CA PRO A 64 -1.49 11.91 -6.88
C PRO A 64 -1.59 10.74 -5.89
N GLY A 65 -2.80 10.26 -5.61
CA GLY A 65 -3.01 9.07 -4.77
C GLY A 65 -2.37 7.81 -5.37
N ILE A 66 -2.53 7.60 -6.69
CA ILE A 66 -1.87 6.48 -7.39
C ILE A 66 -0.35 6.61 -7.37
N PHE A 67 0.17 7.83 -7.53
CA PHE A 67 1.61 8.06 -7.44
C PHE A 67 2.17 7.66 -6.06
N PHE A 68 1.53 8.10 -4.98
CA PHE A 68 1.98 7.73 -3.63
C PHE A 68 1.77 6.26 -3.30
N LEU A 69 0.69 5.64 -3.81
CA LEU A 69 0.49 4.19 -3.70
C LEU A 69 1.62 3.42 -4.39
N ALA A 70 1.98 3.81 -5.62
CA ALA A 70 3.09 3.20 -6.36
C ALA A 70 4.45 3.42 -5.65
N ALA A 71 4.68 4.61 -5.11
CA ALA A 71 5.88 4.90 -4.32
C ALA A 71 5.94 4.03 -3.05
N PHE A 72 4.80 3.79 -2.40
CA PHE A 72 4.70 2.94 -1.23
C PHE A 72 4.93 1.45 -1.56
N LEU A 73 4.32 0.94 -2.63
CA LEU A 73 4.57 -0.41 -3.17
C LEU A 73 6.06 -0.60 -3.50
N THR A 74 6.68 0.38 -4.16
CA THR A 74 8.11 0.36 -4.49
C THR A 74 8.99 0.27 -3.23
N LEU A 75 8.60 0.99 -2.17
CA LEU A 75 9.30 0.95 -0.88
C LEU A 75 9.17 -0.42 -0.21
N LEU A 76 7.96 -1.00 -0.20
CA LEU A 76 7.72 -2.33 0.38
C LEU A 76 8.45 -3.42 -0.39
N HIS A 77 8.43 -3.38 -1.73
CA HIS A 77 9.21 -4.27 -2.58
C HIS A 77 10.71 -4.19 -2.23
N ARG A 78 11.26 -2.98 -2.06
CA ARG A 78 12.67 -2.80 -1.68
C ARG A 78 13.02 -3.43 -0.34
N TYR A 79 12.10 -3.44 0.64
CA TYR A 79 12.36 -4.03 1.96
C TYR A 79 12.15 -5.53 2.01
N THR A 80 11.17 -6.04 1.27
CA THR A 80 10.70 -7.43 1.40
C THR A 80 11.15 -8.33 0.26
N GLY A 81 11.53 -7.76 -0.88
CA GLY A 81 11.77 -8.48 -2.13
C GLY A 81 10.49 -9.02 -2.79
N SER A 82 9.32 -8.79 -2.20
CA SER A 82 8.06 -9.31 -2.73
C SER A 82 7.64 -8.56 -3.99
N GLU A 83 7.30 -9.29 -5.04
CA GLU A 83 6.73 -8.75 -6.28
C GLU A 83 5.21 -8.71 -6.26
N ASP A 84 4.59 -9.47 -5.36
CA ASP A 84 3.15 -9.48 -5.11
C ASP A 84 2.86 -8.91 -3.71
N LEU A 85 2.03 -7.87 -3.65
CA LEU A 85 1.80 -7.05 -2.47
C LEU A 85 0.32 -6.70 -2.34
N VAL A 86 -0.28 -7.07 -1.21
CA VAL A 86 -1.64 -6.65 -0.83
C VAL A 86 -1.55 -5.50 0.16
N ILE A 87 -2.24 -4.39 -0.13
CA ILE A 87 -2.31 -3.17 0.70
C ILE A 87 -3.77 -2.78 0.95
#